data_AF-A0AAD6L8E7-F1
#
_entry.id   AF-A0AAD6L8E7-F1
#
_cell.length_a   1.000
_cell.length_b   1.000
_cell.length_c   1.000
_cell.angle_alpha   90.00
_cell.angle_beta   90.00
_cell.angle_gamma   90.00
#
_symmetry.space_group_name_H-M   'P 1'
#
loop_
_entity.id
_entity.type
_entity.pdbx_description
1 polymer ?
#
loop_
_entity_poly.entity_id
_entity_poly.type
_entity_poly.pdbx_seq_one_letter_code
_entity_poly.pdbx_strand_id
1 'polypeptide(L)' 'MKEIPVVVVSSENIPTRINQCMEGGAQEFLLKPLQLSDAKKLRCHIKKLNN' A
#
# COMPACT_ATOMS: atom_id res chain seq x y z
N MET A 1 0.97 -19.52 8.93
CA MET A 1 0.06 -18.43 8.54
C MET A 1 0.49 -17.93 7.17
N LYS A 2 -0.43 -17.66 6.24
CA LYS A 2 -0.09 -16.93 5.00
C LYS A 2 -0.13 -15.44 5.33
N GLU A 3 0.97 -14.75 5.04
CA GLU A 3 1.08 -13.31 5.22
C GLU A 3 0.19 -12.62 4.17
N ILE A 4 -0.79 -11.83 4.61
CA ILE A 4 -1.69 -11.09 3.72
C ILE A 4 -1.01 -9.76 3.40
N PRO A 5 -0.75 -9.43 2.12
CA PRO A 5 -0.10 -8.17 1.76
C PRO A 5 -1.04 -6.99 2.05
N VAL A 6 -0.58 -6.04 2.85
CA VAL A 6 -1.33 -4.83 3.22
C VAL A 6 -0.69 -3.61 2.55
N VAL A 7 -1.51 -2.79 1.89
CA VAL A 7 -1.12 -1.49 1.34
C VAL A 7 -1.97 -0.42 2.00
N VAL A 8 -1.32 0.64 2.51
CA VAL A 8 -2.01 1.77 3.16
C VAL A 8 -2.28 2.86 2.13
N VAL A 9 -3.50 3.41 2.14
CA VAL A 9 -3.88 4.53 1.27
C VAL A 9 -4.50 5.66 2.11
N SER A 10 -3.78 6.77 2.25
CA SER A 10 -4.19 7.88 3.14
C SER A 10 -4.12 9.24 2.43
N SER A 11 -4.90 10.20 2.89
CA SER A 11 -4.73 11.62 2.51
C SER A 11 -3.65 12.31 3.36
N GLU A 12 -3.19 11.66 4.42
CA GLU A 12 -2.19 12.21 5.34
C GLU A 12 -0.78 12.07 4.77
N ASN A 13 -0.09 13.20 4.62
CA ASN A 13 1.29 13.27 4.13
C ASN A 13 2.24 13.72 5.25
N ILE A 14 2.29 12.92 6.31
CA ILE A 14 3.16 13.17 7.46
C ILE A 14 4.23 12.06 7.52
N PRO A 15 5.54 12.40 7.38
CA PRO A 15 6.62 11.41 7.29
C PRO A 15 6.65 10.40 8.44
N THR A 16 6.38 10.84 9.67
CA THR A 16 6.36 9.96 10.85
C THR A 16 5.27 8.91 10.76
N ARG A 17 4.08 9.24 10.25
CA ARG A 17 2.99 8.28 10.04
C ARG A 17 3.29 7.30 8.92
N ILE A 18 3.89 7.79 7.83
CA ILE A 18 4.31 6.95 6.72
C ILE A 18 5.32 5.91 7.23
N ASN A 19 6.35 6.35 7.97
CA ASN A 19 7.36 5.45 8.53
C ASN A 19 6.75 4.43 9.50
N GLN A 20 5.85 4.86 10.40
CA GLN A 20 5.14 3.94 11.30
C GLN A 20 4.37 2.85 10.55
N CYS A 21 3.70 3.20 9.45
CA CYS A 21 3.00 2.21 8.62
C CYS A 21 3.97 1.21 7.98
N MET A 22 5.10 1.68 7.47
CA MET A 22 6.12 0.82 6.86
C MET A 22 6.75 -0.11 7.90
N GLU A 23 7.12 0.41 9.08
CA GLU A 23 7.66 -0.37 10.21
C GLU A 23 6.64 -1.40 10.73
N GLY A 24 5.34 -1.08 10.64
CA GLY A 24 4.24 -1.98 11.00
C GLY A 24 3.95 -3.10 9.98
N GLY A 25 4.77 -3.23 8.92
CA GLY A 25 4.64 -4.29 7.92
C GLY A 25 3.74 -3.95 6.73
N ALA A 26 3.39 -2.67 6.53
CA ALA A 26 2.76 -2.27 5.28
C ALA A 26 3.76 -2.44 4.12
N GLN A 27 3.31 -3.05 3.04
CA GLN A 27 4.14 -3.26 1.85
C GLN A 27 4.39 -1.94 1.12
N GLU A 28 3.38 -1.06 1.06
CA GLU A 28 3.44 0.26 0.44
C GLU A 28 2.50 1.24 1.15
N PHE A 29 2.83 2.53 1.08
CA PHE A 29 1.97 3.65 1.48
C PHE A 29 1.73 4.56 0.27
N LEU A 30 0.46 4.79 -0.08
CA LEU A 30 0.04 5.61 -1.22
C LEU A 30 -0.76 6.81 -0.73
N LEU A 31 -0.47 7.99 -1.32
CA LEU A 31 -1.20 9.22 -1.02
C LEU A 31 -2.45 9.35 -1.90
N LYS A 32 -3.54 9.85 -1.31
CA LYS A 32 -4.73 10.29 -2.05
C LYS A 32 -4.53 11.73 -2.58
N PRO A 33 -5.16 12.10 -3.72
CA PRO A 33 -5.94 11.24 -4.60
C PRO A 33 -5.02 10.31 -5.42
N LEU A 34 -5.44 9.04 -5.55
CA LEU A 34 -4.68 8.05 -6.31
C LEU A 34 -4.59 8.42 -7.79
N GLN A 35 -3.45 8.13 -8.40
CA GLN A 35 -3.26 8.24 -9.84
C GLN A 35 -3.53 6.89 -10.54
N LEU A 36 -3.71 6.95 -11.85
CA LEU A 36 -3.89 5.73 -12.67
C LEU A 36 -2.69 4.77 -12.56
N SER A 37 -1.48 5.30 -12.35
CA SER A 37 -0.27 4.53 -12.08
C SER A 37 -0.39 3.70 -10.81
N ASP A 38 -0.96 4.25 -9.75
CA ASP A 38 -1.17 3.55 -8.47
C ASP A 38 -2.20 2.43 -8.62
N ALA A 39 -3.27 2.65 -9.37
CA ALA A 39 -4.26 1.61 -9.68
C ALA A 39 -3.63 0.43 -10.45
N LYS A 40 -2.69 0.69 -11.36
CA LYS A 40 -1.94 -0.36 -12.06
C LYS A 40 -1.07 -1.17 -11.08
N LYS A 41 -0.39 -0.51 -10.14
CA LYS A 41 0.38 -1.19 -9.09
C LYS A 41 -0.50 -2.06 -8.21
N LEU A 42 -1.65 -1.55 -7.76
CA LEU A 42 -2.61 -2.30 -6.94
C LEU A 42 -3.13 -3.55 -7.67
N ARG A 43 -3.43 -3.45 -8.97
CA ARG A 43 -3.83 -4.61 -9.78
C ARG A 43 -2.75 -5.70 -9.83
N CYS A 44 -1.47 -5.35 -9.87
CA CYS A 44 -0.38 -6.31 -9.81
C CYS A 44 -0.36 -7.06 -8.47
N HIS A 45 -0.61 -6.38 -7.35
CA HIS A 45 -0.72 -7.01 -6.03
C HIS A 45 -1.89 -7.99 -5.95
N ILE A 46 -3.05 -7.61 -6.46
CA ILE A 46 -4.23 -8.49 -6.50
C ILE A 46 -3.98 -9.74 -7.35
N LYS A 47 -3.31 -9.60 -8.50
CA LYS A 47 -2.97 -10.77 -9.33
C LYS A 47 -2.02 -11.74 -8.62
N LYS A 48 -1.05 -11.25 -7.84
CA LYS A 48 -0.13 -12.11 -7.07
C LYS A 48 -0.86 -12.94 -6.00
N LEU A 49 -1.99 -12.47 -5.48
CA LEU A 49 -2.80 -13.20 -4.49
C LEU A 49 -3.60 -14.37 -5.08
N ASN A 50 -3.91 -14.32 -6.38
CA ASN A 50 -4.75 -15.32 -7.06
C ASN A 50 -3.93 -16.45 -7.72
N ASN A 51 -2.60 -16.41 -7.59
CA ASN A 51 -1.67 -17.40 -8.11
C ASN A 51 -1.12 -18.26 -6.97
#